data_AF-A0A1F6IXC6-F1
#
_entry.id   AF-A0A1F6IXC6-F1
#
_cell.length_a   1.000
_cell.length_b   1.000
_cell.length_c   1.000
_cell.angle_alpha   90.00
_cell.angle_beta   90.00
_cell.angle_gamma   90.00
#
_symmetry.space_group_name_H-M   'P 1'
#
loop_
_entity.id
_entity.type
_entity.pdbx_description
1 polymer ?
#
loop_
_entity_poly.entity_id
_entity_poly.type
_entity_poly.pdbx_seq_one_letter_code
_entity_poly.pdbx_strand_id
1 'polypeptide(L)'
;MFRYYLILFLTFLILLFPRNIFAESSYVLPYPSAMPGSIIYKLNLIQEELLRFWYFGDFGQFKYNLSQSDKYLVEAKTLFDYKQYLLAFQDLQKSDKYLKKIEPAILSAKKNGKNTTDKKKLLKEAAEKHIEELLKLKQNLPQTFKWRPEKQQGRTLNLSEAFENSIRVRQEAL
;
A
#
# COMPACT_ATOMS: atom_id res chain seq x y z
N MET A 1 -45.94 13.68 25.00
CA MET A 1 -45.98 12.87 23.76
C MET A 1 -44.91 13.32 22.77
N PHE A 2 -44.94 14.56 22.24
CA PHE A 2 -44.01 15.04 21.20
C PHE A 2 -42.51 14.89 21.53
N ARG A 3 -42.11 15.13 22.79
CA ARG A 3 -40.72 14.93 23.26
C ARG A 3 -40.21 13.50 23.11
N TYR A 4 -41.05 12.49 23.30
CA TYR A 4 -40.64 11.09 23.17
C TYR A 4 -40.45 10.70 21.69
N TYR A 5 -41.32 11.18 20.81
CA TYR A 5 -41.17 10.99 19.36
C TYR A 5 -39.92 11.68 18.81
N LEU A 6 -39.59 12.87 19.32
CA LEU A 6 -38.36 13.57 18.95
C LEU A 6 -37.11 12.77 19.33
N ILE A 7 -37.08 12.20 20.55
CA ILE A 7 -35.95 11.37 21.02
C ILE A 7 -35.84 10.09 20.17
N LEU A 8 -36.98 9.42 19.90
CA LEU A 8 -37.03 8.22 19.06
C LEU A 8 -36.54 8.50 17.63
N PHE A 9 -36.96 9.62 17.05
CA PHE A 9 -36.51 10.06 15.73
C PHE A 9 -35.01 10.35 15.71
N LEU A 10 -34.47 11.01 16.74
CA LEU A 10 -33.04 11.29 16.84
C LEU A 10 -32.22 10.01 16.98
N THR A 11 -32.69 9.05 17.78
CA THR A 11 -32.03 7.74 17.92
C THR A 11 -32.07 6.93 16.62
N PHE A 12 -33.17 7.00 15.87
CA PHE A 12 -33.30 6.35 14.57
C PHE A 12 -32.37 6.97 13.53
N LEU A 13 -32.21 8.31 13.54
CA LEU A 13 -31.30 9.02 12.65
C LEU A 13 -29.83 8.60 12.84
N ILE A 14 -29.41 8.36 14.09
CA ILE A 14 -28.04 7.92 14.41
C ILE A 14 -27.74 6.52 13.85
N LEU A 15 -28.76 5.66 13.73
CA LEU A 15 -28.63 4.30 13.17
C LEU A 15 -28.56 4.27 11.63
N LEU A 16 -28.98 5.35 10.95
CA LEU A 16 -28.95 5.44 9.48
C LEU A 16 -27.57 5.82 8.93
N PHE A 17 -26.62 6.21 9.79
CA PHE A 17 -25.25 6.48 9.35
C PHE A 17 -24.47 5.17 9.33
N PRO A 18 -24.11 4.62 8.15
CA PRO A 18 -23.22 3.47 8.09
C PRO A 18 -21.88 3.86 8.72
N ARG A 19 -21.58 3.29 9.89
CA ARG A 19 -20.23 3.32 10.44
C ARG A 19 -19.38 2.41 9.56
N ASN A 20 -18.54 3.00 8.71
CA ASN A 20 -17.46 2.26 8.06
C ASN A 20 -16.45 1.87 9.14
N ILE A 21 -16.72 0.76 9.83
CA ILE A 21 -15.76 0.13 10.73
C ILE A 21 -14.78 -0.59 9.81
N PHE A 22 -13.75 0.12 9.36
CA PHE A 22 -12.57 -0.55 8.83
C PHE A 22 -11.97 -1.34 9.99
N ALA A 23 -12.03 -2.67 9.92
CA ALA A 23 -11.31 -3.50 10.86
C ALA A 23 -9.83 -3.13 10.76
N GLU A 24 -9.27 -2.63 11.86
CA GLU A 24 -7.86 -2.24 11.92
C GLU A 24 -7.01 -3.51 11.86
N SER A 25 -6.21 -3.65 10.80
CA SER A 25 -5.29 -4.78 10.68
C SER A 25 -4.22 -4.68 11.75
N SER A 26 -3.92 -5.80 12.43
CA SER A 26 -2.82 -5.89 13.39
C SER A 26 -1.43 -5.85 12.74
N TYR A 27 -1.36 -5.84 11.40
CA TYR A 27 -0.11 -5.76 10.66
C TYR A 27 0.56 -4.39 10.82
N VAL A 28 1.86 -4.39 11.09
CA VAL A 28 2.64 -3.17 11.29
C VAL A 28 3.57 -2.96 10.10
N LEU A 29 3.40 -1.83 9.43
CA LEU A 29 4.30 -1.41 8.35
C LEU A 29 5.68 -1.02 8.92
N PRO A 30 6.76 -1.24 8.16
CA PRO A 30 8.10 -0.85 8.57
C PRO A 30 8.25 0.67 8.68
N TYR A 31 9.25 1.11 9.44
CA TYR A 31 9.63 2.53 9.48
C TYR A 31 10.22 2.96 8.12
N PRO A 32 10.00 4.22 7.68
CA PRO A 32 10.59 4.73 6.44
C PRO A 32 12.10 4.58 6.42
N SER A 33 12.62 4.08 5.29
CA SER A 33 14.06 3.90 5.08
C SER A 33 14.71 5.18 4.51
N ALA A 34 15.98 5.10 4.09
CA ALA A 34 16.65 6.23 3.46
C ALA A 34 15.88 6.70 2.21
N MET A 35 15.59 8.00 2.11
CA MET A 35 14.75 8.55 1.05
C MET A 35 15.46 8.65 -0.30
N PRO A 36 14.72 8.59 -1.43
CA PRO A 36 15.24 8.86 -2.77
C PRO A 36 15.98 10.21 -2.84
N GLY A 37 17.17 10.20 -3.44
CA GLY A 37 18.02 11.39 -3.60
C GLY A 37 19.26 11.43 -2.69
N SER A 38 19.33 10.58 -1.66
CA SER A 38 20.52 10.45 -0.80
C SER A 38 21.55 9.45 -1.35
N ILE A 39 22.82 9.57 -0.94
CA ILE A 39 23.88 8.59 -1.27
C ILE A 39 23.57 7.24 -0.62
N ILE A 40 23.08 7.27 0.62
CA ILE A 40 22.68 6.08 1.39
C ILE A 40 21.58 5.31 0.65
N TYR A 41 20.62 6.01 0.03
CA TYR A 41 19.59 5.36 -0.79
C TYR A 41 20.17 4.58 -1.97
N LYS A 42 21.19 5.12 -2.66
CA LYS A 42 21.84 4.40 -3.76
C LYS A 42 22.53 3.11 -3.28
N LEU A 43 23.18 3.17 -2.12
CA LEU A 43 23.79 1.98 -1.50
C LEU A 43 22.73 0.94 -1.12
N ASN A 44 21.60 1.38 -0.57
CA ASN A 44 20.48 0.50 -0.23
C ASN A 44 19.91 -0.20 -1.48
N LEU A 45 19.80 0.50 -2.61
CA LEU A 45 19.35 -0.12 -3.87
C LEU A 45 20.29 -1.23 -4.36
N ILE A 46 21.61 -1.04 -4.21
CA ILE A 46 22.60 -2.07 -4.56
C ILE A 46 22.46 -3.26 -3.61
N GLN A 47 22.34 -3.00 -2.31
CA GLN A 47 22.14 -4.03 -1.31
C GLN A 47 20.84 -4.82 -1.57
N GLU A 48 19.76 -4.17 -2.00
CA GLU A 48 18.51 -4.82 -2.35
C GLU A 48 18.66 -5.80 -3.51
N GLU A 49 19.35 -5.39 -4.58
CA GLU A 49 19.56 -6.28 -5.71
C GLU A 49 20.41 -7.50 -5.30
N LEU A 50 21.42 -7.31 -4.45
CA LEU A 50 22.20 -8.42 -3.87
C LEU A 50 21.34 -9.34 -2.99
N LEU A 51 20.51 -8.76 -2.11
CA LEU A 51 19.62 -9.52 -1.23
C LEU A 51 18.59 -10.30 -2.04
N ARG A 52 18.11 -9.78 -3.17
CA ARG A 52 17.19 -10.49 -4.05
C ARG A 52 17.76 -11.84 -4.51
N PHE A 53 19.06 -11.91 -4.80
CA PHE A 53 19.73 -13.18 -5.13
C PHE A 53 19.87 -14.10 -3.91
N TRP A 54 20.00 -13.52 -2.71
CA TRP A 54 20.07 -14.28 -1.46
C TRP A 54 18.71 -14.85 -1.02
N TYR A 55 17.60 -14.20 -1.35
CA TYR A 55 16.24 -14.68 -1.08
C TYR A 55 15.81 -15.77 -2.08
N PHE A 56 16.49 -16.93 -2.03
CA PHE A 56 16.15 -18.08 -2.86
C PHE A 56 14.92 -18.85 -2.34
N GLY A 57 14.22 -19.52 -3.26
CA GLY A 57 13.07 -20.36 -2.96
C GLY A 57 11.75 -19.60 -2.72
N ASP A 58 10.64 -20.33 -2.71
CA ASP A 58 9.30 -19.74 -2.73
C ASP A 58 9.00 -18.82 -1.55
N PHE A 59 9.37 -19.21 -0.32
CA PHE A 59 9.16 -18.39 0.87
C PHE A 59 10.16 -17.24 1.00
N GLY A 60 11.38 -17.41 0.46
CA GLY A 60 12.34 -16.31 0.34
C GLY A 60 11.78 -15.22 -0.57
N GLN A 61 11.28 -15.62 -1.74
CA GLN A 61 10.62 -14.72 -2.68
C GLN A 61 9.36 -14.08 -2.09
N PHE A 62 8.52 -14.84 -1.37
CA PHE A 62 7.38 -14.26 -0.64
C PHE A 62 7.85 -13.13 0.30
N LYS A 63 8.83 -13.42 1.17
CA LYS A 63 9.29 -12.48 2.19
C LYS A 63 9.92 -11.24 1.56
N TYR A 64 10.74 -11.44 0.54
CA TYR A 64 11.37 -10.35 -0.20
C TYR A 64 10.33 -9.44 -0.86
N ASN A 65 9.42 -10.00 -1.64
CA ASN A 65 8.43 -9.22 -2.37
C ASN A 65 7.45 -8.50 -1.41
N LEU A 66 7.04 -9.14 -0.31
CA LEU A 66 6.23 -8.47 0.72
C LEU A 66 6.99 -7.29 1.36
N SER A 67 8.23 -7.52 1.80
CA SER A 67 9.04 -6.46 2.42
C SER A 67 9.29 -5.28 1.49
N GLN A 68 9.54 -5.54 0.20
CA GLN A 68 9.73 -4.48 -0.79
C GLN A 68 8.43 -3.72 -1.04
N SER A 69 7.29 -4.44 -1.11
CA SER A 69 5.99 -3.79 -1.26
C SER A 69 5.68 -2.86 -0.09
N ASP A 70 5.89 -3.31 1.14
CA ASP A 70 5.71 -2.52 2.37
C ASP A 70 6.62 -1.29 2.38
N LYS A 71 7.92 -1.51 2.11
CA LYS A 71 8.93 -0.44 2.07
C LYS A 71 8.50 0.68 1.11
N TYR A 72 8.22 0.32 -0.14
CA TYR A 72 7.89 1.32 -1.16
C TYR A 72 6.54 2.00 -0.90
N LEU A 73 5.59 1.34 -0.23
CA LEU A 73 4.35 1.99 0.20
C LEU A 73 4.61 3.06 1.26
N VAL A 74 5.45 2.75 2.25
CA VAL A 74 5.82 3.69 3.32
C VAL A 74 6.63 4.86 2.77
N GLU A 75 7.54 4.60 1.83
CA GLU A 75 8.27 5.66 1.13
C GLU A 75 7.33 6.54 0.31
N ALA A 76 6.41 5.94 -0.46
CA ALA A 76 5.40 6.68 -1.21
C ALA A 76 4.56 7.57 -0.28
N LYS A 77 4.07 7.03 0.84
CA LYS A 77 3.34 7.79 1.86
C LYS A 77 4.14 9.00 2.33
N THR A 78 5.39 8.77 2.72
CA THR A 78 6.27 9.84 3.24
C THR A 78 6.55 10.91 2.17
N LEU A 79 6.74 10.51 0.91
CA LEU A 79 6.96 11.43 -0.20
C LEU A 79 5.68 12.22 -0.54
N PHE A 80 4.50 11.62 -0.40
CA PHE A 80 3.22 12.33 -0.50
C PHE A 80 3.10 13.41 0.58
N ASP A 81 3.46 13.10 1.82
CA ASP A 81 3.46 14.06 2.94
C ASP A 81 4.42 15.24 2.66
N TYR A 82 5.57 14.98 2.04
CA TYR A 82 6.51 16.00 1.59
C TYR A 82 6.17 16.66 0.24
N LYS A 83 4.98 16.38 -0.32
CA LYS A 83 4.50 16.91 -1.62
C LYS A 83 5.40 16.58 -2.81
N GLN A 84 6.25 15.56 -2.69
CA GLN A 84 7.11 15.05 -3.76
C GLN A 84 6.33 14.07 -4.65
N TYR A 85 5.24 14.55 -5.25
CA TYR A 85 4.22 13.70 -5.89
C TYR A 85 4.73 12.79 -7.01
N LEU A 86 5.73 13.23 -7.79
CA LEU A 86 6.29 12.39 -8.86
C LEU A 86 7.02 11.16 -8.29
N LEU A 87 7.85 11.37 -7.26
CA LEU A 87 8.60 10.29 -6.62
C LEU A 87 7.64 9.38 -5.85
N ALA A 88 6.69 9.96 -5.11
CA ALA A 88 5.66 9.24 -4.40
C ALA A 88 4.84 8.32 -5.34
N PHE A 89 4.45 8.84 -6.50
CA PHE A 89 3.75 8.09 -7.53
C PHE A 89 4.59 6.92 -8.05
N GLN A 90 5.89 7.13 -8.30
CA GLN A 90 6.79 6.07 -8.76
C GLN A 90 6.97 4.97 -7.71
N ASP A 91 7.12 5.33 -6.43
CA ASP A 91 7.29 4.35 -5.36
C ASP A 91 5.99 3.58 -5.08
N LEU A 92 4.82 4.23 -5.21
CA LEU A 92 3.53 3.54 -5.18
C LEU A 92 3.47 2.45 -6.27
N GLN A 93 3.87 2.79 -7.51
CA GLN A 93 3.90 1.81 -8.61
C GLN A 93 4.90 0.66 -8.36
N LYS A 94 6.04 0.92 -7.72
CA LYS A 94 6.98 -0.13 -7.31
C LYS A 94 6.34 -1.03 -6.26
N SER A 95 5.69 -0.45 -5.25
CA SER A 95 4.98 -1.21 -4.21
C SER A 95 3.97 -2.19 -4.83
N ASP A 96 3.16 -1.71 -5.78
CA ASP A 96 2.20 -2.54 -6.54
C ASP A 96 2.88 -3.67 -7.30
N LYS A 97 3.99 -3.36 -7.97
CA LYS A 97 4.76 -4.34 -8.76
C LYS A 97 5.31 -5.47 -7.89
N TYR A 98 5.78 -5.16 -6.68
CA TYR A 98 6.26 -6.18 -5.75
C TYR A 98 5.11 -6.99 -5.15
N LEU A 99 3.98 -6.36 -4.80
CA LEU A 99 2.81 -7.06 -4.27
C LEU A 99 2.31 -8.14 -5.25
N LYS A 100 2.19 -7.80 -6.53
CA LYS A 100 1.77 -8.73 -7.60
C LYS A 100 2.64 -9.97 -7.76
N LYS A 101 3.89 -9.93 -7.29
CA LYS A 101 4.81 -11.07 -7.36
C LYS A 101 4.66 -12.05 -6.19
N ILE A 102 3.92 -11.67 -5.15
CA ILE A 102 3.78 -12.48 -3.94
C ILE A 102 2.91 -13.72 -4.22
N GLU A 103 1.76 -13.56 -4.88
CA GLU A 103 0.86 -14.68 -5.16
C GLU A 103 1.52 -15.79 -5.99
N PRO A 104 2.24 -15.50 -7.11
CA PRO A 104 3.02 -16.51 -7.81
C PRO A 104 3.98 -17.30 -6.91
N ALA A 105 4.63 -16.64 -5.94
CA ALA A 105 5.51 -17.32 -5.00
C ALA A 105 4.75 -18.26 -4.05
N ILE A 106 3.57 -17.85 -3.57
CA ILE A 106 2.69 -18.71 -2.76
C ILE A 106 2.22 -19.92 -3.57
N LEU A 107 1.81 -19.71 -4.83
CA LEU A 107 1.35 -20.79 -5.71
C LEU A 107 2.46 -21.80 -5.98
N SER A 108 3.68 -21.35 -6.23
CA SER A 108 4.85 -22.22 -6.38
C SER A 108 5.16 -23.00 -5.09
N ALA A 109 5.10 -22.34 -3.93
CA ALA A 109 5.26 -23.03 -2.64
C ALA A 109 4.23 -24.15 -2.44
N LYS A 110 2.96 -23.88 -2.78
CA LYS A 110 1.88 -24.87 -2.70
C LYS A 110 2.13 -26.04 -3.65
N LYS A 111 2.56 -25.77 -4.90
CA LYS A 111 2.93 -26.82 -5.87
C LYS A 111 4.08 -27.68 -5.38
N ASN A 112 5.03 -27.09 -4.65
CA ASN A 112 6.15 -27.77 -4.02
C ASN A 112 5.78 -28.47 -2.69
N GLY A 113 4.49 -28.65 -2.39
CA GLY A 113 4.01 -29.36 -1.20
C GLY A 113 4.17 -28.61 0.12
N LYS A 114 4.50 -27.31 0.10
CA LYS A 114 4.69 -26.50 1.32
C LYS A 114 3.35 -26.01 1.87
N ASN A 115 3.22 -25.95 3.19
CA ASN A 115 2.07 -25.33 3.84
C ASN A 115 2.10 -23.80 3.65
N THR A 116 1.07 -23.25 3.00
CA THR A 116 0.99 -21.82 2.66
C THR A 116 0.01 -21.03 3.51
N THR A 117 -0.64 -21.66 4.48
CA THR A 117 -1.74 -21.07 5.27
C THR A 117 -1.32 -19.77 5.95
N ASP A 118 -0.21 -19.80 6.70
CA ASP A 118 0.28 -18.62 7.43
C ASP A 118 0.72 -17.49 6.49
N LYS A 119 1.26 -17.84 5.31
CA LYS A 119 1.74 -16.87 4.32
C LYS A 119 0.58 -16.16 3.62
N LYS A 120 -0.50 -16.89 3.34
CA LYS A 120 -1.75 -16.30 2.84
C LYS A 120 -2.40 -15.40 3.87
N LYS A 121 -2.48 -15.86 5.13
CA LYS A 121 -3.00 -15.06 6.24
C LYS A 121 -2.20 -13.75 6.38
N LEU A 122 -0.87 -13.84 6.41
CA LEU A 122 0.01 -12.69 6.50
C LEU A 122 -0.15 -11.71 5.32
N LEU A 123 -0.25 -12.23 4.09
CA LEU A 123 -0.49 -11.40 2.90
C LEU A 123 -1.82 -10.65 3.00
N LYS A 124 -2.87 -11.32 3.47
CA LYS A 124 -4.18 -10.69 3.68
C LYS A 124 -4.11 -9.56 4.70
N GLU A 125 -3.52 -9.82 5.86
CA GLU A 125 -3.35 -8.81 6.92
C GLU A 125 -2.54 -7.60 6.42
N ALA A 126 -1.48 -7.84 5.65
CA ALA A 126 -0.68 -6.78 5.03
C ALA A 126 -1.48 -5.98 3.98
N ALA A 127 -2.24 -6.67 3.11
CA ALA A 127 -3.08 -6.04 2.10
C ALA A 127 -4.18 -5.17 2.72
N GLU A 128 -4.82 -5.62 3.80
CA GLU A 128 -5.77 -4.83 4.58
C GLU A 128 -5.11 -3.55 5.12
N LYS A 129 -3.91 -3.65 5.70
CA LYS A 129 -3.18 -2.49 6.21
C LYS A 129 -2.76 -1.52 5.10
N HIS A 130 -2.36 -2.04 3.96
CA HIS A 130 -2.03 -1.22 2.79
C HIS A 130 -3.24 -0.45 2.30
N ILE A 131 -4.40 -1.09 2.18
CA ILE A 131 -5.65 -0.44 1.78
C ILE A 131 -6.02 0.67 2.76
N GLU A 132 -5.90 0.41 4.06
CA GLU A 132 -6.14 1.41 5.11
C GLU A 132 -5.30 2.68 4.89
N GLU A 133 -3.97 2.53 4.69
CA GLU A 133 -3.08 3.67 4.46
C GLU A 133 -3.34 4.36 3.12
N LEU A 134 -3.64 3.61 2.06
CA LEU A 134 -3.97 4.17 0.73
C LEU A 134 -5.26 4.99 0.77
N LEU A 135 -6.28 4.54 1.52
CA LEU A 135 -7.53 5.28 1.71
C LEU A 135 -7.29 6.59 2.46
N LYS A 136 -6.45 6.59 3.51
CA LYS A 136 -6.05 7.81 4.24
C LYS A 136 -5.36 8.80 3.31
N LEU A 137 -4.41 8.33 2.50
CA LEU A 137 -3.71 9.18 1.53
C LEU A 137 -4.66 9.77 0.49
N LYS A 138 -5.53 8.94 -0.09
CA LYS A 138 -6.50 9.35 -1.12
C LYS A 138 -7.43 10.47 -0.64
N GLN A 139 -7.83 10.47 0.63
CA GLN A 139 -8.69 11.51 1.20
C GLN A 139 -8.00 12.87 1.34
N ASN A 140 -6.67 12.87 1.55
CA ASN A 140 -5.90 14.08 1.89
C ASN A 140 -5.15 14.68 0.70
N LEU A 141 -5.16 14.02 -0.46
CA LEU A 141 -4.34 14.39 -1.61
C LEU A 141 -5.18 14.89 -2.79
N PRO A 142 -4.63 15.76 -3.65
CA PRO A 142 -5.32 16.22 -4.85
C PRO A 142 -5.55 15.04 -5.81
N GLN A 143 -6.69 15.05 -6.52
CA GLN A 143 -7.01 14.00 -7.49
C GLN A 143 -6.02 13.94 -8.66
N THR A 144 -5.55 15.11 -9.10
CA THR A 144 -4.56 15.23 -10.18
C THR A 144 -3.46 16.20 -9.79
N PHE A 145 -2.25 15.97 -10.30
CA PHE A 145 -1.12 16.86 -10.09
C PHE A 145 -0.38 17.12 -11.40
N LYS A 146 -0.23 18.40 -11.77
CA LYS A 146 0.55 18.80 -12.95
C LYS A 146 1.99 19.03 -12.54
N TRP A 147 2.84 18.05 -12.79
CA TRP A 147 4.27 18.18 -12.57
C TRP A 147 4.93 18.87 -13.76
N ARG A 148 5.73 19.91 -13.51
CA ARG A 148 6.48 20.65 -14.54
C ARG A 148 7.95 20.76 -14.14
N PRO A 149 8.87 20.09 -14.85
CA PRO A 149 10.30 20.31 -14.67
C PRO A 149 10.76 21.57 -15.41
N GLU A 150 11.90 22.13 -15.00
CA GLU A 150 12.45 23.36 -15.61
C GLU A 150 12.84 23.21 -17.09
N LYS A 151 13.22 22.00 -17.53
CA LYS A 151 13.82 21.74 -18.85
C LYS A 151 13.14 20.64 -19.67
N GLN A 152 12.01 20.10 -19.23
CA GLN A 152 11.31 19.01 -19.94
C GLN A 152 9.80 19.27 -20.01
N GLN A 153 9.11 18.52 -20.85
CA GLN A 153 7.65 18.60 -20.93
C GLN A 153 7.03 18.15 -19.61
N GLY A 154 6.10 18.94 -19.09
CA GLY A 154 5.36 18.60 -17.88
C GLY A 154 4.46 17.37 -18.08
N ARG A 155 4.20 16.65 -17.00
CA ARG A 155 3.31 15.48 -16.99
C ARG A 155 2.20 15.68 -15.97
N THR A 156 0.98 15.34 -16.36
CA THR A 156 -0.14 15.22 -15.42
C THR A 156 -0.14 13.84 -14.78
N LEU A 157 -0.11 13.79 -13.46
CA LEU A 157 -0.27 12.59 -12.66
C LEU A 157 -1.73 12.46 -12.24
N ASN A 158 -2.39 11.37 -12.63
CA ASN A 158 -3.72 11.03 -12.16
C ASN A 158 -3.60 10.23 -10.85
N LEU A 159 -3.51 10.95 -9.72
CA LEU A 159 -3.27 10.34 -8.41
C LEU A 159 -4.50 9.54 -7.96
N SER A 160 -5.71 10.03 -8.23
CA SER A 160 -6.94 9.31 -7.90
C SER A 160 -6.96 7.93 -8.56
N GLU A 161 -6.73 7.86 -9.88
CA GLU A 161 -6.67 6.59 -10.60
C GLU A 161 -5.54 5.68 -10.11
N ALA A 162 -4.38 6.25 -9.75
CA ALA A 162 -3.28 5.49 -9.18
C ALA A 162 -3.65 4.83 -7.84
N PHE A 163 -4.33 5.56 -6.95
CA PHE A 163 -4.83 5.01 -5.69
C PHE A 163 -5.89 3.93 -5.91
N GLU A 164 -6.86 4.13 -6.82
CA GLU A 164 -7.86 3.10 -7.13
C GLU A 164 -7.21 1.83 -7.67
N ASN A 165 -6.27 1.98 -8.60
CA ASN A 165 -5.53 0.86 -9.15
C ASN A 165 -4.71 0.14 -8.07
N SER A 166 -4.04 0.89 -7.21
CA SER A 166 -3.22 0.32 -6.13
C SER A 166 -4.08 -0.42 -5.09
N ILE A 167 -5.23 0.13 -4.71
CA ILE A 167 -6.22 -0.51 -3.84
C ILE A 167 -6.73 -1.80 -4.48
N ARG A 168 -7.11 -1.79 -5.76
CA ARG A 168 -7.58 -2.99 -6.48
C ARG A 168 -6.54 -4.10 -6.46
N VAL A 169 -5.25 -3.76 -6.64
CA VAL A 169 -4.15 -4.72 -6.56
C VAL A 169 -4.02 -5.37 -5.17
N ARG A 170 -4.38 -4.68 -4.09
CA ARG A 170 -4.42 -5.28 -2.73
C ARG A 170 -5.67 -6.12 -2.53
N GLN A 171 -6.81 -5.71 -3.10
CA GLN A 171 -8.06 -6.46 -3.01
C GLN A 171 -7.96 -7.84 -3.67
N GLU A 172 -7.14 -7.98 -4.72
CA GLU A 172 -6.82 -9.28 -5.35
C GLU A 172 -6.12 -10.25 -4.36
N ALA A 173 -5.54 -9.74 -3.26
CA ALA A 173 -4.82 -10.53 -2.26
C ALA A 173 -5.63 -10.88 -1.00
N LEU A 174 -6.90 -10.46 -0.93
CA LEU A 174 -7.82 -10.70 0.21
C LEU A 174 -8.60 -12.02 0.07
#